data_AF-A0A5C6U352-F1
#
_entry.id   AF-A0A5C6U352-F1
#
_cell.length_a   1.000
_cell.length_b   1.000
_cell.length_c   1.000
_cell.angle_alpha   90.00
_cell.angle_beta   90.00
_cell.angle_gamma   90.00
#
_symmetry.space_group_name_H-M   'P 1'
#
loop_
_entity.id
_entity.type
_entity.pdbx_description
1 polymer ?
#
loop_
_entity_poly.entity_id
_entity_poly.type
_entity_poly.pdbx_seq_one_letter_code
_entity_poly.pdbx_strand_id
1 'polypeptide(L)'
;MARETQDLRVVVVPEINAGTASLAYAAINPAVGLGTFLAQMFLRRPLTEAGTREFHVSGPWSDPKVERIERKVAEPAPPLDAPAAPPRPAAQ
;
A
#
# COMPACT_ATOMS: atom_id res chain seq x y z
N MET A 1 11.01 29.28 -11.99
CA MET A 1 10.42 27.97 -11.66
C MET A 1 10.93 27.59 -10.29
N ALA A 2 10.05 27.45 -9.30
CA ALA A 2 10.44 27.27 -7.91
C ALA A 2 11.16 25.93 -7.73
N ARG A 3 12.29 25.93 -7.01
CA ARG A 3 12.94 24.71 -6.53
C ARG A 3 12.11 24.18 -5.37
N GLU A 4 11.08 23.43 -5.71
CA GLU A 4 10.17 22.85 -4.76
C GLU A 4 10.81 21.60 -4.17
N THR A 5 11.57 21.83 -3.10
CA THR A 5 12.13 20.80 -2.22
C THR A 5 11.03 20.43 -1.23
N GLN A 6 10.55 19.19 -1.27
CA GLN A 6 9.54 18.73 -0.32
C GLN A 6 10.15 17.74 0.67
N ASP A 7 9.59 17.73 1.87
CA ASP A 7 9.91 16.80 2.95
C ASP A 7 8.62 16.07 3.34
N LEU A 8 8.44 14.86 2.81
CA LEU A 8 7.19 14.11 2.88
C LEU A 8 7.39 12.73 3.49
N ARG A 9 6.41 12.33 4.29
CA ARG A 9 6.26 10.98 4.80
C ARG A 9 5.14 10.28 4.03
N VAL A 10 5.48 9.25 3.27
CA VAL A 10 4.58 8.56 2.35
C VAL A 10 4.39 7.12 2.79
N VAL A 11 3.13 6.67 2.87
CA VAL A 11 2.79 5.28 3.16
C VAL A 11 2.28 4.61 1.88
N VAL A 12 2.90 3.51 1.49
CA VAL A 12 2.51 2.69 0.35
C VAL A 12 1.73 1.50 0.87
N VAL A 13 0.43 1.50 0.59
CA VAL A 13 -0.50 0.41 0.92
C VAL A 13 -0.76 -0.38 -0.37
N PRO A 14 -0.47 -1.70 -0.43
CA PRO A 14 -0.74 -2.48 -1.63
C PRO A 14 -2.24 -2.79 -1.75
N GLU A 15 -2.79 -2.54 -2.94
CA GLU A 15 -4.16 -2.90 -3.28
C GLU A 15 -4.19 -4.28 -3.96
N ILE A 16 -4.81 -5.26 -3.32
CA ILE A 16 -4.90 -6.63 -3.84
C ILE A 16 -6.32 -6.87 -4.36
N ASN A 17 -6.47 -6.91 -5.68
CA ASN A 17 -7.73 -7.23 -6.36
C ASN A 17 -7.55 -8.44 -7.28
N ALA A 18 -8.04 -9.61 -6.87
CA ALA A 18 -8.13 -10.76 -7.77
C ALA A 18 -9.46 -11.52 -7.63
N GLY A 19 -10.50 -10.88 -7.09
CA GLY A 19 -11.82 -11.51 -6.91
C GLY A 19 -12.42 -11.99 -8.24
N THR A 20 -12.42 -11.14 -9.27
CA THR A 20 -12.91 -11.52 -10.60
C THR A 20 -11.98 -12.52 -11.29
N ALA A 21 -10.67 -12.34 -11.16
CA ALA A 21 -9.67 -13.24 -11.74
C ALA A 21 -9.74 -14.66 -11.14
N SER A 22 -9.94 -14.78 -9.82
CA SER A 22 -10.07 -16.07 -9.12
C SER A 22 -11.36 -16.78 -9.50
N LEU A 23 -12.48 -16.07 -9.64
CA LEU A 23 -13.74 -16.63 -10.15
C LEU A 23 -13.64 -17.04 -11.62
N ALA A 24 -12.98 -16.25 -12.47
CA ALA A 24 -12.73 -16.64 -13.86
C ALA A 24 -11.85 -17.90 -13.93
N TYR A 25 -10.82 -17.99 -13.09
CA TYR A 25 -9.97 -19.18 -12.99
C TYR A 25 -10.73 -20.38 -12.44
N ALA A 26 -11.75 -20.19 -11.61
CA ALA A 26 -12.59 -21.27 -11.12
C ALA A 26 -13.32 -22.02 -12.25
N ALA A 27 -13.57 -21.37 -13.39
CA ALA A 27 -14.10 -22.03 -14.58
C ALA A 27 -13.11 -23.01 -15.22
N ILE A 28 -11.80 -22.81 -15.01
CA ILE A 28 -10.72 -23.70 -15.47
C ILE A 28 -10.42 -24.75 -14.40
N ASN A 29 -10.23 -24.32 -13.16
CA ASN A 29 -9.96 -25.17 -12.01
C ASN A 29 -10.74 -24.65 -10.78
N PRO A 30 -11.90 -25.26 -10.47
CA PRO A 30 -12.77 -24.79 -9.38
C PRO A 30 -12.09 -24.80 -8.01
N ALA A 31 -11.31 -25.84 -7.71
CA ALA A 31 -10.64 -25.98 -6.42
C ALA A 31 -9.65 -24.84 -6.19
N VAL A 32 -8.85 -24.50 -7.21
CA VAL A 32 -7.86 -23.42 -7.12
C VAL A 32 -8.52 -22.04 -7.17
N GLY A 33 -9.50 -21.83 -8.06
CA GLY A 33 -10.17 -20.55 -8.21
C GLY A 33 -11.02 -20.17 -6.99
N LEU A 34 -11.87 -21.10 -6.52
CA LEU A 34 -12.66 -20.90 -5.29
C LEU A 34 -11.77 -20.87 -4.05
N GLY A 35 -10.71 -21.68 -4.01
CA GLY A 35 -9.73 -21.66 -2.94
C GLY A 35 -9.04 -20.29 -2.82
N THR A 36 -8.63 -19.72 -3.95
CA THR A 36 -8.04 -18.38 -3.99
C THR A 36 -9.06 -17.30 -3.62
N PHE A 37 -10.31 -17.40 -4.10
CA PHE A 37 -11.37 -16.47 -3.74
C PHE A 37 -11.59 -16.41 -2.22
N LEU A 38 -11.68 -17.58 -1.57
CA LEU A 38 -11.80 -17.68 -0.12
C LEU A 38 -10.52 -17.19 0.59
N ALA A 39 -9.34 -17.56 0.09
CA ALA A 39 -8.08 -17.05 0.63
C ALA A 39 -8.05 -15.52 0.61
N GLN A 40 -8.50 -14.88 -0.47
CA GLN A 40 -8.58 -13.43 -0.55
C GLN A 40 -9.59 -12.84 0.44
N MET A 41 -10.74 -13.50 0.65
CA MET A 41 -11.72 -13.06 1.66
C MET A 41 -11.11 -12.95 3.06
N PHE A 42 -10.23 -13.88 3.43
CA PHE A 42 -9.65 -13.94 4.78
C PHE A 42 -8.26 -13.30 4.89
N LEU A 43 -7.41 -13.41 3.87
CA LEU A 43 -6.00 -12.99 3.90
C LEU A 43 -5.75 -11.62 3.27
N ARG A 44 -6.67 -11.05 2.49
CA ARG A 44 -6.42 -9.76 1.81
C ARG A 44 -5.99 -8.69 2.80
N ARG A 45 -6.70 -8.57 3.92
CA ARG A 45 -6.38 -7.59 4.96
C ARG A 45 -5.00 -7.83 5.59
N PRO A 46 -4.70 -8.99 6.22
CA PRO A 46 -3.39 -9.20 6.83
C PRO A 46 -2.23 -9.13 5.83
N LEU A 47 -2.44 -9.53 4.56
CA LEU A 47 -1.43 -9.36 3.51
C LEU A 47 -1.19 -7.89 3.17
N THR A 48 -2.25 -7.08 3.05
CA THR A 48 -2.08 -5.65 2.79
C THR A 48 -1.40 -4.94 3.97
N GLU A 49 -1.77 -5.26 5.20
CA GLU A 49 -1.15 -4.71 6.40
C GLU A 49 0.35 -5.06 6.46
N ALA A 50 0.71 -6.33 6.23
CA ALA A 50 2.10 -6.78 6.19
C ALA A 50 2.90 -6.17 5.03
N GLY A 51 2.26 -5.91 3.89
CA GLY A 51 2.88 -5.31 2.71
C GLY A 51 3.01 -3.78 2.77
N THR A 52 2.39 -3.13 3.76
CA THR A 52 2.35 -1.66 3.84
C THR A 52 3.70 -1.10 4.29
N ARG A 53 4.31 -0.22 3.50
CA ARG A 53 5.65 0.35 3.75
C ARG A 53 5.63 1.87 3.84
N GLU A 54 6.59 2.45 4.54
CA GLU A 54 6.68 3.88 4.74
C GLU A 54 8.02 4.41 4.23
N PHE A 55 7.97 5.57 3.61
CA PHE A 55 9.09 6.20 2.95
C PHE A 55 9.17 7.67 3.34
N HIS A 56 10.39 8.13 3.53
CA HIS A 56 10.75 9.53 3.63
C HIS A 56 11.18 9.98 2.23
N VAL A 57 10.44 10.92 1.66
CA VAL A 57 10.77 11.53 0.37
C VAL A 57 11.25 12.95 0.65
N SER A 58 12.50 13.23 0.31
CA SER A 58 13.13 14.55 0.49
C SER A 58 13.72 15.07 -0.82
N GLY A 59 14.05 16.36 -0.91
CA GLY A 59 14.73 16.91 -2.09
C GLY A 59 13.78 17.51 -3.13
N PRO A 60 14.32 18.09 -4.21
CA PRO A 60 13.53 18.74 -5.25
C PRO A 60 12.72 17.70 -6.05
N TRP A 61 11.52 18.05 -6.54
CA TRP A 61 10.68 17.13 -7.34
C TRP A 61 11.36 16.56 -8.60
N SER A 62 12.35 17.26 -9.14
CA SER A 62 13.13 16.78 -10.28
C SER A 62 14.19 15.74 -9.90
N ASP A 63 14.57 15.67 -8.62
CA ASP A 63 15.54 14.71 -8.06
C ASP A 63 15.16 14.35 -6.61
N PRO A 64 14.02 13.65 -6.39
CA PRO A 64 13.57 13.30 -5.06
C PRO A 64 14.37 12.10 -4.52
N LYS A 65 14.83 12.21 -3.27
CA LYS A 65 15.49 11.15 -2.52
C LYS A 65 14.46 10.37 -1.71
N VAL A 66 14.35 9.08 -1.96
CA VAL A 66 13.39 8.18 -1.30
C VAL A 66 14.13 7.23 -0.37
N GLU A 67 13.90 7.37 0.93
CA GLU A 67 14.49 6.53 1.97
C GLU A 67 13.40 5.73 2.68
N ARG A 68 13.62 4.43 2.93
CA ARG A 68 12.62 3.61 3.65
C ARG A 68 12.70 3.90 5.14
N ILE A 69 11.54 4.13 5.75
CA ILE A 69 11.43 4.26 7.20
C ILE A 69 11.14 2.87 7.78
N GLU A 70 11.99 2.43 8.72
CA GLU A 70 11.77 1.23 9.52
C GLU A 70 10.53 1.46 10.41
N ARG A 71 9.37 0.88 10.03
CA ARG A 71 8.17 0.97 10.84
C ARG A 71 8.24 -0.03 11.99
N LYS A 72 8.06 0.44 13.23
CA LYS A 72 7.94 -0.44 14.39
C LYS A 72 6.66 -1.28 14.24
N VAL A 73 6.78 -2.61 14.29
CA VAL A 73 5.70 -3.60 14.03
C VAL A 73 4.42 -3.38 14.87
N ALA A 74 4.48 -2.57 15.92
CA ALA A 74 3.36 -2.28 16.82
C ALA A 74 2.38 -1.20 16.31
N GLU A 75 2.65 -0.52 15.18
CA GLU A 75 1.76 0.54 14.69
C GLU A 75 0.71 -0.03 13.71
N PRO A 76 -0.61 0.16 13.97
CA PRO A 76 -1.66 -0.35 13.11
C PRO A 76 -1.56 0.22 11.69
N ALA A 77 -1.69 -0.63 10.68
CA ALA A 77 -1.73 -0.18 9.30
C ALA A 77 -2.97 0.71 9.06
N PRO A 78 -2.85 1.74 8.20
CA PRO A 78 -3.97 2.61 7.87
C PRO A 78 -5.14 1.80 7.28
N PRO A 79 -6.40 2.24 7.50
CA PRO A 79 -7.57 1.56 6.94
C PRO A 79 -7.49 1.43 5.42
N LEU A 80 -7.89 0.28 4.88
CA LEU A 80 -7.81 -0.03 3.45
C LEU A 80 -8.57 0.97 2.56
N ASP A 81 -9.66 1.53 3.07
CA ASP A 81 -10.52 2.49 2.38
C ASP A 81 -10.20 3.95 2.75
N ALA A 82 -9.12 4.19 3.51
CA ALA A 82 -8.70 5.54 3.82
C ALA A 82 -8.22 6.21 2.52
N PRO A 83 -8.78 7.37 2.14
CA PRO A 83 -8.22 8.14 1.03
C PRO A 83 -6.75 8.42 1.35
N ALA A 84 -5.88 8.29 0.34
CA ALA A 84 -4.46 8.56 0.47
C ALA A 84 -4.26 9.88 1.23
N ALA A 85 -3.73 9.80 2.45
CA ALA A 85 -3.68 10.95 3.34
C ALA A 85 -2.89 12.08 2.66
N PRO A 86 -3.40 13.31 2.63
CA PRO A 86 -2.68 14.42 2.04
C PRO A 86 -1.36 14.62 2.81
N PRO A 87 -0.28 15.04 2.13
CA PRO A 87 0.99 15.29 2.77
C PRO A 87 0.79 16.27 3.93
N ARG A 88 1.10 15.84 5.16
CA ARG A 88 1.09 16.73 6.32
C ARG A 88 2.21 17.76 6.10
N PRO A 89 1.92 19.07 6.08
CA PRO A 89 2.96 20.07 5.94
C PRO A 89 3.91 19.95 7.13
N ALA A 90 5.21 19.87 6.84
CA ALA A 90 6.24 19.92 7.86
C ALA A 90 6.01 21.18 8.71
N ALA A 91 5.75 20.99 10.01
CA ALA A 91 5.84 22.08 10.96
C ALA A 91 7.28 22.60 10.90
N GLN A 92 7.42 23.85 10.49
CA GLN A 92 8.68 24.59 10.44
C GLN A 92 9.31 24.72 11.82
#